data_AF-A0A1Q6Y852-F1
#
_entry.id   AF-A0A1Q6Y852-F1
#
_cell.length_a   1.000
_cell.length_b   1.000
_cell.length_c   1.000
_cell.angle_alpha   90.00
_cell.angle_beta   90.00
_cell.angle_gamma   90.00
#
_symmetry.space_group_name_H-M   'P 1'
#
loop_
_entity.id
_entity.type
_entity.pdbx_description
1 polymer ?
#
loop_
_entity_poly.entity_id
_entity_poly.type
_entity_poly.pdbx_seq_one_letter_code
_entity_poly.pdbx_strand_id
1 'polypeptide(L)'
;MLRDDEREAWRGFLAAAPEFVGDAIGSAVDGPDPPDILCVTRSGKKIGVELTKWVEHGQVASGKARESFEDSYLDIIASANHARPGRIGWVWLHPKSRRVKPEDVPQFREELYEFLARENGLSDPEWEHPQGAPVQDFIGFPVLASYLESLWLFPRRRLEFLLVGENWIGFEGASGAYTPSWMVQAAVDRILAKVERYEDQNLHVLHALDELHLVCHYCDEALLYNTPARTPGFEFAAVASRVADVLADDHGVFNRIFLFNPYDARKVLQVYPVRVGKQASLQKRGTGVS
;
A
#
# COMPACT_ATOMS: atom_id res chain seq x y z
N MET A 1 -20.67 0.71 -14.48
CA MET A 1 -20.50 -0.73 -14.15
C MET A 1 -19.32 -0.82 -13.22
N LEU A 2 -19.49 -1.47 -12.06
CA LEU A 2 -18.46 -1.53 -11.02
C LEU A 2 -17.21 -2.25 -11.53
N ARG A 3 -16.04 -1.69 -11.24
CA ARG A 3 -14.75 -2.37 -11.46
C ARG A 3 -14.63 -3.58 -10.52
N ASP A 4 -13.77 -4.54 -10.87
CA ASP A 4 -13.65 -5.79 -10.12
C ASP A 4 -13.17 -5.56 -8.68
N ASP A 5 -12.25 -4.62 -8.47
CA ASP A 5 -11.74 -4.24 -7.15
C ASP A 5 -12.80 -3.55 -6.28
N GLU A 6 -13.64 -2.72 -6.87
CA GLU A 6 -14.79 -2.11 -6.18
C GLU A 6 -15.85 -3.15 -5.83
N ARG A 7 -16.10 -4.12 -6.71
CA ARG A 7 -17.03 -5.23 -6.48
C ARG A 7 -16.54 -6.12 -5.33
N GLU A 8 -15.24 -6.39 -5.25
CA GLU A 8 -14.64 -7.13 -4.15
C GLU A 8 -14.73 -6.35 -2.84
N ALA A 9 -14.38 -5.06 -2.85
CA ALA A 9 -14.48 -4.19 -1.69
C ALA A 9 -15.92 -4.14 -1.14
N TRP A 10 -16.92 -4.01 -2.02
CA TRP A 10 -18.32 -4.03 -1.63
C TRP A 10 -18.75 -5.36 -1.01
N ARG A 11 -18.40 -6.49 -1.63
CA ARG A 11 -18.73 -7.82 -1.08
C ARG A 11 -18.10 -8.02 0.30
N GLY A 12 -16.84 -7.63 0.46
CA GLY A 12 -16.14 -7.70 1.73
C GLY A 12 -16.79 -6.81 2.80
N PHE A 13 -17.16 -5.59 2.44
CA PHE A 13 -17.85 -4.65 3.33
C PHE A 13 -19.21 -5.19 3.77
N LEU A 14 -20.05 -5.63 2.83
CA LEU A 14 -21.39 -6.14 3.12
C LEU A 14 -21.35 -7.42 3.95
N ALA A 15 -20.38 -8.30 3.71
CA ALA A 15 -20.18 -9.48 4.54
C ALA A 15 -19.77 -9.12 5.98
N ALA A 16 -18.97 -8.07 6.16
CA ALA A 16 -18.51 -7.62 7.48
C ALA A 16 -19.57 -6.79 8.23
N ALA A 17 -20.46 -6.10 7.52
CA ALA A 17 -21.49 -5.24 8.09
C ALA A 17 -22.83 -5.37 7.31
N PRO A 18 -23.54 -6.51 7.39
CA PRO A 18 -24.74 -6.77 6.59
C PRO A 18 -25.93 -5.86 6.92
N GLU A 19 -25.90 -5.23 8.10
CA GLU A 19 -26.92 -4.29 8.59
C GLU A 19 -26.32 -2.89 8.83
N PHE A 20 -25.35 -2.47 8.01
CA PHE A 20 -24.67 -1.17 8.19
C PHE A 20 -25.62 0.03 8.20
N VAL A 21 -26.78 -0.09 7.53
CA VAL A 21 -27.86 0.90 7.53
C VAL A 21 -28.87 0.75 8.67
N GLY A 22 -28.69 -0.22 9.57
CA GLY A 22 -29.64 -0.56 10.64
C GLY A 22 -30.80 -1.45 10.19
N ASP A 23 -30.72 -1.95 8.95
CA ASP A 23 -31.62 -2.94 8.36
C ASP A 23 -30.80 -3.82 7.42
N ALA A 24 -31.21 -5.07 7.25
CA ALA A 24 -30.54 -5.99 6.34
C ALA A 24 -30.77 -5.59 4.89
N ILE A 25 -29.73 -5.69 4.07
CA ILE A 25 -29.85 -5.50 2.62
C ILE A 25 -30.61 -6.68 2.00
N GLY A 26 -31.70 -6.39 1.28
CA GLY A 26 -32.49 -7.39 0.56
C GLY A 26 -31.95 -7.65 -0.84
N SER A 27 -31.54 -6.59 -1.53
CA SER A 27 -30.90 -6.67 -2.85
C SER A 27 -29.88 -5.54 -3.04
N ALA A 28 -28.82 -5.79 -3.80
CA ALA A 28 -27.85 -4.80 -4.23
C ALA A 28 -27.49 -5.02 -5.70
N VAL A 29 -27.39 -3.94 -6.47
CA VAL A 29 -27.02 -3.94 -7.90
C VAL A 29 -26.00 -2.83 -8.17
N ASP A 30 -25.25 -2.98 -9.26
CA ASP A 30 -24.41 -1.91 -9.80
C ASP A 30 -25.27 -0.65 -10.03
N GLY A 31 -24.80 0.49 -9.55
CA GLY A 31 -25.46 1.78 -9.70
C GLY A 31 -25.09 2.50 -11.00
N PRO A 32 -25.67 3.70 -11.20
CA PRO A 32 -25.44 4.50 -12.40
C PRO A 32 -24.11 5.26 -12.43
N ASP A 33 -23.34 5.25 -11.33
CA ASP A 33 -22.06 5.96 -11.16
C ASP A 33 -22.18 7.50 -11.39
N PRO A 34 -22.51 8.28 -10.34
CA PRO A 34 -22.80 7.91 -8.95
C PRO A 34 -24.30 7.66 -8.65
N PRO A 35 -24.67 6.90 -7.60
CA PRO A 35 -23.77 6.13 -6.73
C PRO A 35 -23.25 4.87 -7.43
N ASP A 36 -22.13 4.34 -6.94
CA ASP A 36 -21.54 3.09 -7.45
C ASP A 36 -22.45 1.86 -7.28
N ILE A 37 -23.26 1.84 -6.21
CA ILE A 37 -24.15 0.73 -5.86
C ILE A 37 -25.52 1.28 -5.46
N LEU A 38 -26.57 0.58 -5.89
CA LEU A 38 -27.93 0.78 -5.40
C LEU A 38 -28.37 -0.43 -4.59
N CYS A 39 -28.74 -0.20 -3.33
CA CYS A 39 -29.29 -1.21 -2.44
C CYS A 39 -30.78 -0.96 -2.17
N VAL A 40 -31.51 -2.04 -1.92
CA VAL A 40 -32.84 -2.00 -1.32
C VAL A 40 -32.80 -2.83 -0.05
N THR A 41 -33.16 -2.23 1.08
CA THR A 41 -33.23 -2.93 2.36
C THR A 41 -34.47 -3.83 2.43
N ARG A 42 -34.54 -4.74 3.41
CA ARG A 42 -35.72 -5.59 3.59
C ARG A 42 -36.98 -4.80 3.95
N SER A 43 -36.85 -3.67 4.62
CA SER A 43 -37.97 -2.72 4.85
C SER A 43 -38.34 -1.87 3.62
N GLY A 44 -37.61 -2.01 2.51
CA GLY A 44 -37.91 -1.34 1.24
C GLY A 44 -37.21 0.00 1.04
N LYS A 45 -36.30 0.41 1.94
CA LYS A 45 -35.53 1.65 1.77
C LYS A 45 -34.55 1.53 0.62
N LYS A 46 -34.44 2.55 -0.22
CA LYS A 46 -33.46 2.70 -1.29
C LYS A 46 -32.23 3.42 -0.78
N ILE A 47 -31.07 2.77 -0.91
CA ILE A 47 -29.82 3.27 -0.39
C ILE A 47 -28.82 3.38 -1.54
N GLY A 48 -28.23 4.56 -1.74
CA GLY A 48 -27.05 4.73 -2.58
C GLY A 48 -25.78 4.49 -1.79
N VAL A 49 -24.85 3.72 -2.33
CA VAL A 49 -23.53 3.54 -1.73
C VAL A 49 -22.48 3.95 -2.75
N GLU A 50 -21.67 4.91 -2.34
CA GLU A 50 -20.46 5.34 -3.04
C GLU A 50 -19.24 4.67 -2.42
N LEU A 51 -18.28 4.29 -3.27
CA LEU A 51 -17.00 3.74 -2.89
C LEU A 51 -15.87 4.74 -3.17
N THR A 52 -14.87 4.75 -2.30
CA THR A 52 -13.60 5.43 -2.57
C THR A 52 -12.44 4.64 -1.98
N LYS A 53 -11.34 4.55 -2.72
CA LYS A 53 -10.11 3.95 -2.22
C LYS A 53 -9.46 4.85 -1.18
N TRP A 54 -9.09 4.24 -0.05
CA TRP A 54 -8.28 4.81 1.00
C TRP A 54 -6.80 4.63 0.66
N VAL A 55 -6.26 5.55 -0.12
CA VAL A 55 -4.86 5.57 -0.57
C VAL A 55 -4.30 6.98 -0.43
N GLU A 56 -3.00 7.08 -0.12
CA GLU A 56 -2.24 8.32 -0.31
C GLU A 56 -1.59 8.24 -1.70
N HIS A 57 -2.06 9.06 -2.64
CA HIS A 57 -1.70 8.96 -4.06
C HIS A 57 -0.23 9.27 -4.32
N GLY A 58 0.39 10.16 -3.52
CA GLY A 58 1.80 10.51 -3.66
C GLY A 58 2.73 9.32 -3.40
N GLN A 59 2.46 8.56 -2.33
CA GLN A 59 3.17 7.33 -1.98
C GLN A 59 2.97 6.23 -3.01
N VAL A 60 1.73 6.04 -3.48
CA VAL A 60 1.43 5.06 -4.54
C VAL A 60 2.20 5.39 -5.82
N ALA A 61 2.15 6.64 -6.27
CA ALA A 61 2.85 7.08 -7.47
C ALA A 61 4.38 6.92 -7.33
N SER A 62 4.92 7.30 -6.18
CA SER A 62 6.35 7.17 -5.89
C SER A 62 6.78 5.70 -5.83
N GLY A 63 5.97 4.84 -5.20
CA GLY A 63 6.20 3.40 -5.11
C GLY A 63 6.21 2.73 -6.49
N LYS A 64 5.21 2.99 -7.32
CA LYS A 64 5.15 2.49 -8.71
C LYS A 64 6.30 3.01 -9.57
N ALA A 65 6.68 4.27 -9.41
CA ALA A 65 7.81 4.84 -10.14
C ALA A 65 9.13 4.16 -9.75
N ARG A 66 9.30 3.84 -8.47
CA ARG A 66 10.44 3.08 -7.94
C ARG A 66 10.45 1.65 -8.48
N GLU A 67 9.34 0.93 -8.38
CA GLU A 67 9.20 -0.45 -8.90
C GLU A 67 9.53 -0.50 -10.39
N SER A 68 8.92 0.37 -11.20
CA SER A 68 9.23 0.46 -12.63
C SER A 68 10.71 0.75 -12.90
N PHE A 69 11.35 1.53 -12.04
CA PHE A 69 12.77 1.85 -12.16
C PHE A 69 13.64 0.64 -11.83
N GLU A 70 13.37 -0.04 -10.71
CA GLU A 70 14.06 -1.24 -10.27
C GLU A 70 13.88 -2.39 -11.27
N ASP A 71 12.67 -2.64 -11.76
CA ASP A 71 12.37 -3.67 -12.76
C ASP A 71 13.22 -3.51 -14.03
N SER A 72 13.46 -2.27 -14.47
CA SER A 72 14.29 -2.06 -15.67
C SER A 72 15.74 -2.50 -15.50
N TYR A 73 16.27 -2.49 -14.27
CA TYR A 73 17.57 -3.08 -13.98
C TYR A 73 17.47 -4.60 -13.88
N LEU A 74 16.45 -5.12 -13.19
CA LEU A 74 16.27 -6.56 -13.01
C LEU A 74 16.11 -7.28 -14.35
N ASP A 75 15.39 -6.69 -15.30
CA ASP A 75 15.22 -7.22 -16.67
C ASP A 75 16.55 -7.33 -17.42
N ILE A 76 17.43 -6.33 -17.27
CA ILE A 76 18.77 -6.33 -17.88
C ILE A 76 19.67 -7.39 -17.24
N ILE A 77 19.65 -7.46 -15.91
CA ILE A 77 20.55 -8.30 -15.12
C ILE A 77 20.15 -9.77 -15.27
N ALA A 78 18.85 -10.08 -15.18
CA ALA A 78 18.31 -11.42 -15.28
C ALA A 78 19.08 -12.43 -14.39
N SER A 79 19.28 -12.09 -13.11
CA SER A 79 20.16 -12.84 -12.20
C SER A 79 19.73 -14.29 -11.98
N ALA A 80 18.44 -14.58 -12.09
CA ALA A 80 17.89 -15.93 -12.10
C ALA A 80 18.53 -16.86 -13.15
N ASN A 81 19.00 -16.30 -14.28
CA ASN A 81 19.63 -17.05 -15.38
C ASN A 81 21.14 -17.20 -15.22
N HIS A 82 21.73 -16.67 -14.15
CA HIS A 82 23.17 -16.68 -13.91
C HIS A 82 23.51 -17.44 -12.64
N ALA A 83 24.58 -18.23 -12.70
CA ALA A 83 25.06 -18.96 -11.53
C ALA A 83 25.49 -17.99 -10.43
N ARG A 84 24.89 -18.16 -9.25
CA ARG A 84 25.25 -17.38 -8.07
C ARG A 84 26.70 -17.68 -7.64
N PRO A 85 27.55 -16.67 -7.36
CA PRO A 85 28.92 -16.88 -6.92
C PRO A 85 29.03 -17.73 -5.64
N GLY A 86 30.22 -18.30 -5.41
CA GLY A 86 30.46 -19.21 -4.28
C GLY A 86 30.37 -18.55 -2.92
N ARG A 87 30.76 -17.28 -2.82
CA ARG A 87 30.77 -16.49 -1.59
C ARG A 87 29.59 -15.53 -1.53
N ILE A 88 29.18 -14.94 -2.65
CA ILE A 88 28.10 -13.95 -2.66
C ILE A 88 26.73 -14.66 -2.66
N GLY A 89 25.90 -14.35 -1.66
CA GLY A 89 24.55 -14.88 -1.48
C GLY A 89 23.47 -13.98 -2.03
N TRP A 90 23.64 -12.67 -1.85
CA TRP A 90 22.72 -11.65 -2.35
C TRP A 90 23.47 -10.36 -2.64
N VAL A 91 22.92 -9.56 -3.55
CA VAL A 91 23.44 -8.23 -3.89
C VAL A 91 22.31 -7.22 -3.82
N TRP A 92 22.49 -6.13 -3.07
CA TRP A 92 21.69 -4.93 -3.25
C TRP A 92 22.39 -3.94 -4.17
N LEU A 93 21.64 -3.46 -5.17
CA LEU A 93 22.06 -2.38 -6.04
C LEU A 93 21.67 -1.04 -5.42
N HIS A 94 22.60 -0.09 -5.41
CA HIS A 94 22.32 1.32 -5.16
C HIS A 94 22.58 2.10 -6.45
N PRO A 95 21.58 2.20 -7.34
CA PRO A 95 21.73 2.89 -8.60
C PRO A 95 21.76 4.41 -8.40
N LYS A 96 22.43 5.10 -9.31
CA LYS A 96 22.22 6.55 -9.48
C LYS A 96 20.83 6.77 -10.07
N SER A 97 20.26 7.96 -9.91
CA SER A 97 18.89 8.30 -10.37
C SER A 97 18.75 8.37 -11.91
N ARG A 98 19.17 7.34 -12.64
CA ARG A 98 19.11 7.20 -14.10
C ARG A 98 18.99 5.73 -14.50
N ARG A 99 18.27 5.45 -15.59
CA ARG A 99 18.16 4.10 -16.15
C ARG A 99 19.36 3.77 -17.04
N VAL A 100 19.72 2.49 -17.14
CA VAL A 100 20.71 2.02 -18.10
C VAL A 100 20.21 2.28 -19.51
N LYS A 101 21.01 2.97 -20.33
CA LYS A 101 20.63 3.26 -21.71
C LYS A 101 20.72 1.99 -22.58
N PRO A 102 19.88 1.84 -23.61
CA PRO A 102 19.88 0.66 -24.48
C PRO A 102 21.26 0.30 -25.05
N GLU A 103 22.05 1.31 -25.44
CA GLU A 103 23.40 1.13 -25.98
C GLU A 103 24.41 0.58 -24.95
N ASP A 104 24.18 0.85 -23.66
CA ASP A 104 25.07 0.44 -22.57
C ASP A 104 24.65 -0.91 -21.96
N VAL A 105 23.45 -1.43 -22.28
CA VAL A 105 22.89 -2.67 -21.69
C VAL A 105 23.87 -3.86 -21.76
N PRO A 106 24.48 -4.20 -22.92
CA PRO A 106 25.37 -5.35 -23.00
C PRO A 106 26.59 -5.19 -22.09
N GLN A 107 27.23 -4.02 -22.15
CA GLN A 107 28.44 -3.70 -21.39
C GLN A 107 28.16 -3.60 -19.90
N PHE A 108 27.04 -2.98 -19.50
CA PHE A 108 26.62 -2.90 -18.10
C PHE A 108 26.48 -4.29 -17.47
N ARG A 109 25.84 -5.21 -18.18
CA ARG A 109 25.64 -6.59 -17.71
C ARG A 109 26.97 -7.34 -17.60
N GLU A 110 27.83 -7.22 -18.61
CA GLU A 110 29.17 -7.83 -18.62
C GLU A 110 30.01 -7.31 -17.44
N GLU A 111 30.12 -5.99 -17.30
CA GLU A 111 30.86 -5.35 -16.22
C GLU A 111 30.32 -5.73 -14.83
N LEU A 112 29.00 -5.81 -14.65
CA LEU A 112 28.41 -6.24 -13.37
C LEU A 112 28.85 -7.65 -12.99
N TYR A 113 28.79 -8.62 -13.92
CA TYR A 113 29.15 -10.00 -13.60
C TYR A 113 30.65 -10.20 -13.45
N GLU A 114 31.47 -9.52 -14.26
CA GLU A 114 32.92 -9.50 -14.09
C GLU A 114 33.34 -8.87 -12.75
N PHE A 115 32.68 -7.78 -12.36
CA PHE A 115 32.87 -7.14 -11.07
C PHE A 115 32.54 -8.11 -9.92
N LEU A 116 31.37 -8.74 -9.95
CA LEU A 116 30.97 -9.70 -8.92
C LEU A 116 31.90 -10.92 -8.86
N ALA A 117 32.45 -11.37 -9.99
CA ALA A 117 33.44 -12.43 -10.03
C ALA A 117 34.77 -12.00 -9.38
N ARG A 118 35.22 -10.75 -9.62
CA ARG A 118 36.39 -10.14 -8.96
C ARG A 118 36.20 -10.10 -7.45
N GLU A 119 35.08 -9.53 -6.98
CA GLU A 119 34.77 -9.39 -5.55
C GLU A 119 34.65 -10.76 -4.86
N ASN A 120 34.04 -11.74 -5.53
CA ASN A 120 33.97 -13.11 -5.02
C ASN A 120 35.36 -13.77 -4.84
N GLY A 121 36.39 -13.31 -5.56
CA GLY A 121 37.77 -13.78 -5.44
C GLY A 121 38.57 -13.13 -4.31
N LEU A 122 38.13 -11.98 -3.78
CA LEU A 122 38.82 -11.28 -2.70
C LEU A 122 38.68 -12.03 -1.37
N SER A 123 39.76 -12.04 -0.58
CA SER A 123 39.86 -12.77 0.68
C SER A 123 39.93 -11.80 1.85
N ASP A 124 38.82 -11.10 2.13
CA ASP A 124 38.70 -10.25 3.31
C ASP A 124 37.95 -10.99 4.44
N PRO A 125 38.52 -11.14 5.65
CA PRO A 125 37.85 -11.78 6.79
C PRO A 125 36.57 -11.09 7.27
N GLU A 126 36.39 -9.78 7.05
CA GLU A 126 35.21 -9.03 7.54
C GLU A 126 33.95 -9.24 6.68
N TRP A 127 34.07 -9.97 5.56
CA TRP A 127 33.01 -10.15 4.57
C TRP A 127 31.77 -10.95 5.07
N GLU A 128 31.90 -11.72 6.16
CA GLU A 128 30.81 -12.55 6.75
C GLU A 128 29.84 -11.75 7.65
N HIS A 129 29.99 -10.42 7.69
CA HIS A 129 29.17 -9.55 8.51
C HIS A 129 27.69 -9.60 8.07
N PRO A 130 26.71 -9.71 9.01
CA PRO A 130 25.29 -9.84 8.68
C PRO A 130 24.72 -8.65 7.92
N GLN A 131 25.32 -7.46 8.05
CA GLN A 131 24.85 -6.25 7.38
C GLN A 131 25.35 -6.17 5.92
N GLY A 132 26.08 -7.19 5.44
CA GLY A 132 26.75 -7.15 4.16
C GLY A 132 27.96 -6.21 4.14
N ALA A 133 28.57 -6.09 2.98
CA ALA A 133 29.72 -5.21 2.74
C ALA A 133 29.39 -4.22 1.60
N PRO A 134 29.44 -2.91 1.85
CA PRO A 134 29.30 -1.91 0.79
C PRO A 134 30.56 -1.87 -0.08
N VAL A 135 30.38 -1.84 -1.39
CA VAL A 135 31.45 -1.71 -2.38
C VAL A 135 31.14 -0.55 -3.32
N GLN A 136 32.10 0.36 -3.47
CA GLN A 136 32.00 1.58 -4.28
C GLN A 136 33.13 1.70 -5.31
N ASP A 137 34.18 0.88 -5.20
CA ASP A 137 35.34 0.96 -6.09
C ASP A 137 35.10 0.21 -7.40
N PHE A 138 34.51 0.93 -8.36
CA PHE A 138 34.27 0.47 -9.72
C PHE A 138 35.45 0.74 -10.67
N ILE A 139 36.69 0.92 -10.17
CA ILE A 139 37.87 1.04 -11.04
C ILE A 139 37.95 -0.18 -11.96
N GLY A 140 38.07 0.07 -13.27
CA GLY A 140 38.05 -0.95 -14.33
C GLY A 140 36.66 -1.21 -14.92
N PHE A 141 35.59 -0.65 -14.36
CA PHE A 141 34.19 -0.88 -14.77
C PHE A 141 33.46 0.46 -15.00
N PRO A 142 33.81 1.21 -16.06
CA PRO A 142 33.33 2.57 -16.27
C PRO A 142 31.82 2.67 -16.55
N VAL A 143 31.22 1.68 -17.22
CA VAL A 143 29.77 1.68 -17.47
C VAL A 143 29.03 1.41 -16.16
N LEU A 144 29.50 0.45 -15.36
CA LEU A 144 28.95 0.16 -14.03
C LEU A 144 29.04 1.39 -13.12
N ALA A 145 30.20 2.04 -13.07
CA ALA A 145 30.44 3.28 -12.32
C ALA A 145 29.53 4.44 -12.77
N SER A 146 29.11 4.44 -14.04
CA SER A 146 28.17 5.44 -14.53
C SER A 146 26.76 5.17 -13.96
N TYR A 147 26.30 3.94 -13.85
CA TYR A 147 24.92 3.66 -13.45
C TYR A 147 24.73 3.41 -11.96
N LEU A 148 25.78 3.01 -11.23
CA LEU A 148 25.71 2.67 -9.81
C LEU A 148 26.49 3.66 -8.94
N GLU A 149 25.95 3.90 -7.75
CA GLU A 149 26.63 4.59 -6.65
C GLU A 149 27.39 3.58 -5.79
N SER A 150 26.75 2.45 -5.47
CA SER A 150 27.37 1.36 -4.72
C SER A 150 26.65 0.03 -4.94
N LEU A 151 27.27 -1.05 -4.46
CA LEU A 151 26.68 -2.38 -4.31
C LEU A 151 26.83 -2.79 -2.86
N TRP A 152 25.86 -3.52 -2.31
CA TRP A 152 26.05 -4.22 -1.04
C TRP A 152 26.05 -5.72 -1.28
N LEU A 153 27.12 -6.38 -0.85
CA LEU A 153 27.30 -7.81 -1.01
C LEU A 153 26.98 -8.53 0.30
N PHE A 154 26.14 -9.55 0.25
CA PHE A 154 25.77 -10.35 1.41
C PHE A 154 26.33 -11.77 1.32
N PRO A 155 26.79 -12.35 2.44
CA PRO A 155 27.40 -13.68 2.43
C PRO A 155 26.42 -14.82 2.17
N ARG A 156 26.82 -15.75 1.30
CA ARG A 156 26.03 -16.93 0.89
C ARG A 156 25.65 -17.82 2.05
N ARG A 157 26.53 -17.97 3.05
CA ARG A 157 26.30 -18.84 4.22
C ARG A 157 25.01 -18.52 4.97
N ARG A 158 24.53 -17.27 4.90
CA ARG A 158 23.29 -16.83 5.57
C ARG A 158 22.05 -16.94 4.68
N LEU A 159 22.22 -17.29 3.41
CA LEU A 159 21.19 -17.24 2.36
C LEU A 159 21.12 -18.56 1.57
N GLU A 160 21.51 -19.66 2.20
CA GLU A 160 21.43 -21.02 1.62
C GLU A 160 19.98 -21.43 1.31
N PHE A 161 18.98 -20.76 1.89
CA PHE A 161 17.57 -21.00 1.64
C PHE A 161 17.07 -20.51 0.27
N LEU A 162 17.80 -19.61 -0.41
CA LEU A 162 17.42 -19.11 -1.72
C LEU A 162 17.57 -20.22 -2.78
N LEU A 163 16.49 -20.51 -3.50
CA LEU A 163 16.43 -21.61 -4.45
C LEU A 163 17.25 -21.33 -5.71
N VAL A 164 17.59 -22.40 -6.44
CA VAL A 164 18.20 -22.28 -7.77
C VAL A 164 17.15 -21.68 -8.72
N GLY A 165 17.53 -20.66 -9.48
CA GLY A 165 16.63 -19.96 -10.42
C GLY A 165 15.90 -18.77 -9.81
N GLU A 166 16.12 -18.45 -8.53
CA GLU A 166 15.65 -17.18 -7.96
C GLU A 166 16.62 -16.04 -8.26
N ASN A 167 16.07 -14.83 -8.44
CA ASN A 167 16.89 -13.63 -8.54
C ASN A 167 17.67 -13.45 -7.23
N TRP A 168 18.98 -13.24 -7.33
CA TRP A 168 19.89 -13.05 -6.19
C TRP A 168 20.57 -11.68 -6.21
N ILE A 169 20.22 -10.85 -7.20
CA ILE A 169 20.56 -9.43 -7.28
C ILE A 169 19.24 -8.67 -7.24
N GLY A 170 19.13 -7.68 -6.36
CA GLY A 170 17.92 -6.89 -6.16
C GLY A 170 18.22 -5.52 -5.58
N PHE A 171 17.18 -4.89 -5.03
CA PHE A 171 17.26 -3.59 -4.38
C PHE A 171 16.94 -3.73 -2.90
N GLU A 172 17.37 -2.76 -2.10
CA GLU A 172 16.92 -2.65 -0.71
C GLU A 172 15.40 -2.48 -0.70
N GLY A 173 14.68 -3.22 0.15
CA GLY A 173 13.22 -3.12 0.22
C GLY A 173 12.76 -1.68 0.50
N ALA A 174 11.55 -1.35 0.07
CA ALA A 174 10.94 -0.07 0.44
C ALA A 174 10.70 -0.05 1.96
N SER A 175 11.64 0.55 2.71
CA SER A 175 11.46 0.85 4.13
C SER A 175 11.57 2.36 4.32
N GLY A 176 10.62 2.93 5.06
CA GLY A 176 10.58 4.35 5.37
C GLY A 176 10.04 4.58 6.77
N ALA A 177 10.33 5.74 7.34
CA ALA A 177 9.76 6.15 8.62
C ALA A 177 8.23 6.25 8.49
N TYR A 178 7.51 5.32 9.12
CA TYR A 178 6.07 5.29 9.10
C TYR A 178 5.48 6.36 10.01
N THR A 179 4.65 7.24 9.46
CA THR A 179 3.91 8.22 10.26
C THR A 179 2.41 7.94 10.19
N PRO A 180 1.76 7.52 11.29
CA PRO A 180 0.35 7.15 11.25
C PRO A 180 -0.63 8.28 10.87
N SER A 181 -0.21 9.55 11.00
CA SER A 181 -1.01 10.70 10.57
C SER A 181 -1.28 10.73 9.07
N TRP A 182 -0.38 10.18 8.24
CA TRP A 182 -0.57 10.14 6.79
C TRP A 182 -1.78 9.31 6.40
N MET A 183 -2.05 8.22 7.12
CA MET A 183 -3.23 7.39 6.82
C MET A 183 -4.53 8.03 7.28
N VAL A 184 -4.51 8.82 8.36
CA VAL A 184 -5.65 9.66 8.75
C VAL A 184 -5.92 10.70 7.67
N GLN A 185 -4.89 11.44 7.25
CA GLN A 185 -5.02 12.48 6.24
C GLN A 185 -5.50 11.91 4.90
N ALA A 186 -4.95 10.78 4.46
CA ALA A 186 -5.40 10.10 3.25
C ALA A 186 -6.88 9.69 3.33
N ALA A 187 -7.38 9.23 4.48
CA ALA A 187 -8.82 8.95 4.61
C ALA A 187 -9.65 10.22 4.50
N VAL A 188 -9.24 11.28 5.23
CA VAL A 188 -9.92 12.59 5.24
C VAL A 188 -9.97 13.18 3.83
N ASP A 189 -8.84 13.29 3.14
CA ASP A 189 -8.75 13.88 1.81
C ASP A 189 -9.64 13.15 0.80
N ARG A 190 -9.68 11.81 0.86
CA ARG A 190 -10.50 10.99 -0.05
C ARG A 190 -11.99 11.12 0.24
N ILE A 191 -12.36 11.34 1.49
CA ILE A 191 -13.75 11.58 1.91
C ILE A 191 -14.19 12.99 1.53
N LEU A 192 -13.40 14.01 1.88
CA LEU A 192 -13.71 15.40 1.57
C LEU A 192 -13.77 15.66 0.06
N ALA A 193 -12.89 15.03 -0.74
CA ALA A 193 -12.97 15.11 -2.20
C ALA A 193 -14.28 14.53 -2.77
N LYS A 194 -14.89 13.54 -2.11
CA LYS A 194 -16.22 13.01 -2.50
C LYS A 194 -17.35 13.90 -2.00
N VAL A 195 -17.21 14.49 -0.81
CA VAL A 195 -18.13 15.50 -0.28
C VAL A 195 -18.23 16.69 -1.24
N GLU A 196 -17.10 17.32 -1.57
CA GLU A 196 -17.02 18.46 -2.49
C GLU A 196 -17.57 18.11 -3.87
N ARG A 197 -17.23 16.94 -4.42
CA ARG A 197 -17.70 16.52 -5.74
C ARG A 197 -19.23 16.40 -5.82
N TYR A 198 -19.90 16.01 -4.74
CA TYR A 198 -21.33 15.66 -4.75
C TYR A 198 -22.24 16.67 -4.05
N GLU A 199 -21.70 17.74 -3.48
CA GLU A 199 -22.44 18.77 -2.77
C GLU A 199 -23.64 19.31 -3.58
N ASP A 200 -23.43 19.62 -4.86
CA ASP A 200 -24.46 20.20 -5.73
C ASP A 200 -25.20 19.19 -6.63
N GLN A 201 -24.88 17.89 -6.55
CA GLN A 201 -25.40 16.91 -7.50
C GLN A 201 -26.79 16.38 -7.15
N ASN A 202 -27.31 16.65 -5.95
CA ASN A 202 -28.65 16.24 -5.50
C ASN A 202 -28.96 14.75 -5.76
N LEU A 203 -27.98 13.86 -5.55
CA LEU A 203 -28.07 12.43 -5.88
C LEU A 203 -29.27 11.72 -5.22
N HIS A 204 -29.66 12.17 -4.03
CA HIS A 204 -30.88 11.74 -3.34
C HIS A 204 -32.13 11.91 -4.19
N VAL A 205 -32.27 13.06 -4.85
CA VAL A 205 -33.41 13.38 -5.71
C VAL A 205 -33.28 12.65 -7.04
N LEU A 206 -32.08 12.68 -7.65
CA LEU A 206 -31.83 12.11 -8.97
C LEU A 206 -32.13 10.60 -9.02
N HIS A 207 -31.85 9.88 -7.94
CA HIS A 207 -32.03 8.43 -7.86
C HIS A 207 -33.12 7.99 -6.87
N ALA A 208 -33.91 8.94 -6.34
CA ALA A 208 -34.96 8.69 -5.35
C ALA A 208 -34.46 7.81 -4.18
N LEU A 209 -33.34 8.24 -3.56
CA LEU A 209 -32.70 7.55 -2.44
C LEU A 209 -33.27 8.03 -1.11
N ASP A 210 -33.43 7.11 -0.17
CA ASP A 210 -33.73 7.42 1.23
C ASP A 210 -32.46 7.81 1.99
N GLU A 211 -31.34 7.15 1.72
CA GLU A 211 -30.03 7.47 2.29
C GLU A 211 -28.92 7.30 1.23
N LEU A 212 -27.85 8.10 1.36
CA LEU A 212 -26.63 8.04 0.57
C LEU A 212 -25.46 7.83 1.53
N HIS A 213 -24.61 6.86 1.24
CA HIS A 213 -23.51 6.47 2.11
C HIS A 213 -22.19 6.44 1.35
N LEU A 214 -21.10 6.70 2.07
CA LEU A 214 -19.74 6.58 1.56
C LEU A 214 -19.00 5.47 2.29
N VAL A 215 -18.35 4.58 1.52
CA VAL A 215 -17.41 3.60 2.05
C VAL A 215 -16.01 3.91 1.52
N CYS A 216 -15.15 4.38 2.43
CA CYS A 216 -13.73 4.59 2.17
C CYS A 216 -12.98 3.30 2.53
N HIS A 217 -12.49 2.57 1.52
CA HIS A 217 -11.96 1.21 1.70
C HIS A 217 -10.45 1.12 1.48
N TYR A 218 -9.77 0.42 2.38
CA TYR A 218 -8.37 0.02 2.23
C TYR A 218 -8.27 -1.10 1.19
N CYS A 219 -7.22 -1.08 0.36
CA CYS A 219 -7.04 -2.00 -0.76
C CYS A 219 -5.58 -2.49 -0.84
N ASP A 220 -5.30 -3.47 -1.72
CA ASP A 220 -3.96 -4.01 -1.93
C ASP A 220 -2.93 -2.94 -2.32
N GLU A 221 -3.34 -1.95 -3.12
CA GLU A 221 -2.47 -0.82 -3.49
C GLU A 221 -2.04 -0.01 -2.26
N ALA A 222 -2.96 0.19 -1.30
CA ALA A 222 -2.64 0.83 -0.03
C ALA A 222 -1.74 -0.06 0.84
N LEU A 223 -1.95 -1.37 0.80
CA LEU A 223 -1.12 -2.34 1.53
C LEU A 223 0.33 -2.38 1.00
N LEU A 224 0.51 -2.25 -0.32
CA LEU A 224 1.82 -2.36 -0.97
C LEU A 224 2.63 -1.07 -0.87
N TYR A 225 2.00 0.09 -1.05
CA TYR A 225 2.73 1.35 -1.23
C TYR A 225 2.50 2.39 -0.13
N ASN A 226 1.39 2.30 0.61
CA ASN A 226 1.12 3.28 1.67
C ASN A 226 1.70 2.88 3.01
N THR A 227 1.91 3.87 3.87
CA THR A 227 2.14 3.63 5.30
C THR A 227 1.02 2.72 5.84
N PRO A 228 1.32 1.70 6.65
CA PRO A 228 0.29 0.86 7.22
C PRO A 228 -0.74 1.67 8.02
N ALA A 229 -2.03 1.35 7.85
CA ALA A 229 -3.10 1.89 8.69
C ALA A 229 -3.02 1.45 10.16
N ARG A 230 -2.07 0.57 10.49
CA ARG A 230 -1.78 0.03 11.82
C ARG A 230 -0.27 -0.04 12.03
N THR A 231 0.21 0.56 13.11
CA THR A 231 1.61 0.45 13.57
C THR A 231 1.63 0.05 15.05
N PRO A 232 2.75 -0.43 15.60
CA PRO A 232 2.87 -0.58 17.06
C PRO A 232 2.46 0.72 17.76
N GLY A 233 1.44 0.65 18.63
CA GLY A 233 0.89 1.81 19.34
C GLY A 233 -0.14 2.65 18.58
N PHE A 234 -0.53 2.29 17.35
CA PHE A 234 -1.56 2.98 16.59
C PHE A 234 -2.45 1.99 15.82
N GLU A 235 -3.69 1.86 16.29
CA GLU A 235 -4.65 0.87 15.79
C GLU A 235 -5.68 1.51 14.85
N PHE A 236 -6.37 0.69 14.04
CA PHE A 236 -7.39 1.16 13.09
C PHE A 236 -8.51 2.00 13.75
N ALA A 237 -8.87 1.67 14.99
CA ALA A 237 -9.83 2.47 15.77
C ALA A 237 -9.35 3.90 16.05
N ALA A 238 -8.04 4.13 16.19
CA ALA A 238 -7.48 5.45 16.38
C ALA A 238 -7.55 6.28 15.08
N VAL A 239 -7.34 5.66 13.91
CA VAL A 239 -7.61 6.29 12.62
C VAL A 239 -9.06 6.75 12.55
N ALA A 240 -10.00 5.83 12.75
CA ALA A 240 -11.42 6.13 12.64
C ALA A 240 -11.87 7.24 13.60
N SER A 241 -11.32 7.27 14.83
CA SER A 241 -11.59 8.36 15.76
C SER A 241 -11.14 9.71 15.21
N ARG A 242 -9.90 9.81 14.70
CA ARG A 242 -9.39 11.07 14.19
C ARG A 242 -10.10 11.52 12.91
N VAL A 243 -10.47 10.59 12.04
CA VAL A 243 -11.29 10.88 10.86
C VAL A 243 -12.67 11.38 11.28
N ALA A 244 -13.29 10.74 12.27
CA ALA A 244 -14.58 11.17 12.81
C ALA A 244 -14.53 12.58 13.43
N ASP A 245 -13.43 12.92 14.12
CA ASP A 245 -13.23 14.25 14.70
C ASP A 245 -13.20 15.35 13.62
N VAL A 246 -12.61 15.07 12.45
CA VAL A 246 -12.57 16.00 11.31
C VAL A 246 -13.94 16.10 10.63
N LEU A 247 -14.64 14.99 10.45
CA LEU A 247 -15.94 14.94 9.76
C LEU A 247 -17.13 15.40 10.62
N ALA A 248 -16.91 15.70 11.90
CA ALA A 248 -17.98 16.16 12.79
C ALA A 248 -18.67 17.42 12.26
N ASP A 249 -17.91 18.29 11.60
CA ASP A 249 -18.38 19.57 11.05
C ASP A 249 -18.57 19.57 9.52
N ASP A 250 -18.00 18.59 8.80
CA ASP A 250 -17.96 18.56 7.34
C ASP A 250 -18.11 17.14 6.76
N HIS A 251 -19.35 16.68 6.67
CA HIS A 251 -19.72 15.34 6.19
C HIS A 251 -20.51 15.37 4.87
N GLY A 252 -20.84 16.57 4.38
CA GLY A 252 -21.57 16.78 3.13
C GLY A 252 -22.91 16.06 3.04
N VAL A 253 -23.22 15.61 1.81
CA VAL A 253 -24.48 14.95 1.41
C VAL A 253 -24.67 13.52 1.92
N PHE A 254 -23.65 12.94 2.57
CA PHE A 254 -23.66 11.55 3.02
C PHE A 254 -24.32 11.42 4.40
N ASN A 255 -25.33 10.54 4.50
CA ASN A 255 -25.98 10.24 5.78
C ASN A 255 -25.06 9.43 6.70
N ARG A 256 -24.17 8.61 6.13
CA ARG A 256 -23.19 7.81 6.89
C ARG A 256 -21.92 7.63 6.09
N ILE A 257 -20.79 7.62 6.80
CA ILE A 257 -19.47 7.41 6.23
C ILE A 257 -18.79 6.28 7.02
N PHE A 258 -18.23 5.32 6.29
CA PHE A 258 -17.57 4.14 6.84
C PHE A 258 -16.12 4.07 6.36
N LEU A 259 -15.22 3.69 7.27
CA LEU A 259 -13.93 3.14 6.93
C LEU A 259 -14.04 1.62 6.88
N PHE A 260 -13.51 1.01 5.83
CA PHE A 260 -13.44 -0.43 5.67
C PHE A 260 -11.99 -0.87 5.46
N ASN A 261 -11.49 -1.75 6.33
CA ASN A 261 -10.18 -2.38 6.19
C ASN A 261 -10.35 -3.91 6.26
N PRO A 262 -10.23 -4.65 5.12
CA PRO A 262 -10.47 -6.09 5.11
C PRO A 262 -9.42 -6.89 5.89
N TYR A 263 -8.25 -6.30 6.18
CA TYR A 263 -7.14 -6.93 6.89
C TYR A 263 -7.13 -6.65 8.40
N ASP A 264 -8.04 -5.81 8.91
CA ASP A 264 -8.17 -5.55 10.35
C ASP A 264 -9.11 -6.56 11.03
N ALA A 265 -8.93 -6.79 12.33
CA ALA A 265 -9.82 -7.62 13.12
C ALA A 265 -11.24 -7.01 13.20
N ARG A 266 -11.33 -5.68 13.33
CA ARG A 266 -12.58 -4.94 13.26
C ARG A 266 -12.65 -4.22 11.92
N LYS A 267 -13.12 -4.96 10.91
CA LYS A 267 -13.07 -4.54 9.50
C LYS A 267 -13.81 -3.25 9.17
N VAL A 268 -14.93 -2.95 9.85
CA VAL A 268 -15.79 -1.80 9.52
C VAL A 268 -15.96 -0.87 10.71
N LEU A 269 -15.73 0.42 10.48
CA LEU A 269 -15.94 1.49 11.45
C LEU A 269 -16.74 2.62 10.80
N GLN A 270 -17.90 2.95 11.40
CA GLN A 270 -18.66 4.14 11.04
C GLN A 270 -17.97 5.37 11.65
N VAL A 271 -17.55 6.31 10.82
CA VAL A 271 -16.89 7.56 11.23
C VAL A 271 -17.85 8.74 11.22
N TYR A 272 -18.98 8.63 10.51
CA TYR A 272 -20.07 9.60 10.57
C TYR A 272 -21.46 8.92 10.45
N PRO A 273 -22.48 9.37 11.20
CA PRO A 273 -22.36 10.19 12.41
C PRO A 273 -21.63 9.43 13.52
N VAL A 274 -20.97 10.15 14.43
CA VAL A 274 -20.32 9.52 15.59
C VAL A 274 -21.41 8.97 16.52
N ARG A 275 -21.49 7.65 16.65
CA ARG A 275 -22.43 7.02 17.60
C ARG A 275 -21.94 7.29 19.03
N VAL A 276 -22.53 8.28 19.69
CA VAL A 276 -22.33 8.57 21.11
C VAL A 276 -22.68 7.30 21.91
N GLY A 277 -21.67 6.57 22.39
CA GLY A 277 -21.87 5.39 23.25
C GLY A 277 -20.91 4.21 23.06
N LYS A 278 -20.08 4.15 21.99
CA LYS A 278 -19.14 3.02 21.78
C LYS A 278 -17.64 3.32 21.91
N GLN A 279 -17.24 4.58 22.09
CA GLN A 279 -15.83 4.93 22.37
C GLN A 279 -15.48 4.96 23.88
N ALA A 280 -16.47 5.11 24.77
CA ALA A 280 -16.23 5.17 26.22
C ALA A 280 -15.67 3.86 26.82
N SER A 281 -15.77 2.73 26.11
CA SER A 281 -15.22 1.44 26.56
C SER A 281 -13.77 1.21 26.16
N LEU A 282 -13.20 2.02 25.25
CA LEU A 282 -11.81 1.88 24.79
C LEU A 282 -10.81 2.64 25.67
N GLN A 283 -11.22 3.75 26.31
CA GLN A 283 -10.35 4.47 27.25
C GLN A 283 -10.16 3.77 28.60
N LYS A 284 -11.08 2.87 29.02
CA LYS A 284 -11.03 2.25 30.36
C LYS A 284 -10.15 1.00 30.49
N ARG A 285 -9.52 0.50 29.42
CA ARG A 285 -8.65 -0.68 29.49
C ARG A 285 -7.14 -0.38 29.56
N GLY A 286 -6.74 0.90 29.56
CA GLY A 286 -5.32 1.30 29.54
C GLY A 286 -4.72 1.74 30.88
N THR A 287 -5.49 1.82 31.96
CA THR A 287 -4.99 2.28 33.27
C THR A 287 -5.33 1.25 34.35
N GLY A 288 -4.49 0.24 34.49
CA GLY A 288 -4.68 -0.80 35.49
C GLY A 288 -3.43 -1.65 35.65
N VAL A 289 -2.34 -1.03 36.11
CA VAL A 289 -1.26 -1.75 36.79
C VAL A 289 -0.92 -0.96 38.06
N SER A 290 -1.26 -1.56 39.19
CA SER A 290 -0.72 -1.28 40.52
C SER A 290 0.68 -1.87 40.63
#